data_AF-A0A0X9SMD7-F1
#
_entry.id   AF-A0A0X9SMD7-F1
#
_cell.length_a   1.000
_cell.length_b   1.000
_cell.length_c   1.000
_cell.angle_alpha   90.00
_cell.angle_beta   90.00
_cell.angle_gamma   90.00
#
_symmetry.space_group_name_H-M   'P 1'
#
loop_
_entity.id
_entity.type
_entity.pdbx_description
1 polymer ?
#
loop_
_entity_poly.entity_id
_entity_poly.type
_entity_poly.pdbx_seq_one_letter_code
_entity_poly.pdbx_strand_id
1 'polypeptide(L)'
;AGAEFGEGSLPGTYGSNYLYSSADSTTYYKNKGMNLVRLPLRWERLQPTLNQALHANELSRLTGFVNAVTAAGHTVLLDPHNYTRYYGDVIASSAVPESAYSYFWQCLATQFKGNARVIFGLMNEPNSIPTEQWLSGA
;
A
#
# COMPACT_ATOMS: atom_id res chain seq x y z
N ALA A 1 -1.40 8.28 13.14
CA ALA A 1 -0.70 7.09 12.62
C ALA A 1 -1.54 6.49 11.51
N GLY A 2 -0.96 6.27 10.33
CA GLY A 2 -1.58 5.57 9.21
C GLY A 2 -1.11 4.12 9.11
N ALA A 3 -1.53 3.42 8.04
CA ALA A 3 -1.23 2.00 7.86
C ALA A 3 0.25 1.75 7.53
N GLU A 4 0.99 2.81 7.21
CA GLU A 4 2.41 2.86 6.93
C GLU A 4 3.30 3.16 8.16
N PHE A 5 2.75 3.65 9.27
CA PHE A 5 3.54 4.11 10.43
C PHE A 5 4.37 2.98 11.06
N GLY A 6 5.45 3.30 11.77
CA GLY A 6 6.23 2.32 12.54
C GLY A 6 7.22 1.52 11.69
N GLU A 7 7.99 2.20 10.83
CA GLU A 7 9.01 1.60 9.94
C GLU A 7 10.08 0.80 10.70
N GLY A 8 10.42 1.21 11.92
CA GLY A 8 11.34 0.47 12.79
C GLY A 8 10.74 -0.79 13.43
N SER A 9 9.50 -1.16 13.09
CA SER A 9 8.79 -2.31 13.65
C SER A 9 7.97 -2.98 12.54
N LEU A 10 8.65 -3.81 11.75
CA LEU A 10 8.05 -4.59 10.66
C LEU A 10 8.02 -6.10 11.03
N PRO A 11 6.87 -6.77 10.89
CA PRO A 11 5.59 -6.25 10.40
C PRO A 11 4.87 -5.35 11.42
N GLY A 12 5.25 -5.41 12.70
CA GLY A 12 4.62 -4.63 13.77
C GLY A 12 3.20 -5.08 14.11
N THR A 13 2.64 -4.48 15.15
CA THR A 13 1.34 -4.83 15.73
C THR A 13 0.30 -3.77 15.40
N TYR A 14 -0.79 -4.16 14.74
CA TYR A 14 -1.94 -3.28 14.51
C TYR A 14 -2.56 -2.84 15.83
N GLY A 15 -2.95 -1.58 15.93
CA GLY A 15 -3.44 -0.99 17.18
C GLY A 15 -2.35 -0.43 18.08
N SER A 16 -1.07 -0.70 17.77
CA SER A 16 0.08 -0.18 18.50
C SER A 16 1.06 0.54 17.57
N ASN A 17 1.68 -0.18 16.63
CA ASN A 17 2.67 0.38 15.71
C ASN A 17 2.02 1.12 14.52
N TYR A 18 0.81 0.72 14.13
CA TYR A 18 0.07 1.31 13.01
C TYR A 18 -1.45 1.15 13.16
N LEU A 19 -2.18 1.97 12.41
CA LEU A 19 -3.64 2.07 12.43
C LEU A 19 -4.18 2.35 11.02
N TYR A 20 -5.47 2.08 10.79
CA TYR A 20 -6.20 2.64 9.65
C TYR A 20 -7.07 3.80 10.16
N SER A 21 -7.32 4.79 9.31
CA SER A 21 -8.21 5.90 9.67
C SER A 21 -9.64 5.41 9.89
N SER A 22 -10.36 6.08 10.80
CA SER A 22 -11.77 5.77 11.07
C SER A 22 -12.70 6.23 9.94
N ALA A 23 -13.87 5.61 9.84
CA ALA A 23 -14.93 6.04 8.91
C ALA A 23 -15.38 7.50 9.15
N ASP A 24 -15.34 7.97 10.41
CA ASP A 24 -15.66 9.35 10.78
C ASP A 24 -14.71 10.35 10.14
N SER A 25 -13.42 10.00 10.05
CA SER A 25 -12.40 10.84 9.41
C SER A 25 -12.71 11.04 7.92
N THR A 26 -13.05 9.95 7.22
CA THR A 26 -13.41 9.99 5.80
C THR A 26 -14.67 10.85 5.57
N THR A 27 -15.69 10.66 6.41
CA THR A 27 -16.95 11.42 6.33
C THR A 27 -16.73 12.91 6.57
N TYR A 28 -15.90 13.25 7.56
CA TYR A 28 -15.54 14.64 7.83
C TYR A 28 -14.95 15.33 6.59
N TYR A 29 -13.96 14.72 5.94
CA TYR A 29 -13.33 15.30 4.75
C TYR A 29 -14.26 15.32 3.54
N LYS A 30 -15.17 14.35 3.42
CA LYS A 30 -16.24 14.39 2.41
C LYS A 30 -17.11 15.63 2.53
N ASN A 31 -17.52 15.95 3.76
CA ASN A 31 -18.35 17.12 4.05
C ASN A 31 -17.61 18.45 3.82
N LYS A 32 -16.28 18.39 3.65
CA LYS A 32 -15.43 19.51 3.22
C LYS A 32 -15.20 19.56 1.70
N GLY A 33 -15.83 18.67 0.93
CA GLY A 33 -15.73 18.62 -0.53
C GLY A 33 -14.58 17.78 -1.07
N MET A 34 -13.83 17.07 -0.21
CA MET A 34 -12.77 16.16 -0.66
C MET A 34 -13.35 14.84 -1.18
N ASN A 35 -12.75 14.28 -2.23
CA ASN A 35 -13.25 13.08 -2.92
C ASN A 35 -12.18 12.00 -3.18
N LEU A 36 -10.91 12.27 -2.87
CA LEU A 36 -9.79 11.34 -3.02
C LEU A 36 -9.11 11.12 -1.66
N VAL A 37 -8.87 9.87 -1.32
CA VAL A 37 -8.08 9.47 -0.14
C VAL A 37 -6.83 8.75 -0.64
N ARG A 38 -5.65 9.33 -0.39
CA ARG A 38 -4.39 8.60 -0.54
C ARG A 38 -4.16 7.76 0.72
N LEU A 39 -3.95 6.47 0.53
CA LEU A 39 -3.74 5.49 1.58
C LEU A 39 -2.31 4.92 1.49
N PRO A 40 -1.35 5.52 2.23
CA PRO A 40 -0.05 4.90 2.46
C PRO A 40 -0.18 3.56 3.15
N LEU A 41 0.57 2.55 2.70
CA LEU A 41 0.64 1.21 3.29
C LEU A 41 2.06 0.65 3.22
N ARG A 42 2.40 -0.34 4.06
CA ARG A 42 3.69 -1.04 3.95
C ARG A 42 3.58 -2.33 3.16
N TRP A 43 4.45 -2.49 2.17
CA TRP A 43 4.62 -3.75 1.45
C TRP A 43 4.93 -4.90 2.42
N GLU A 44 5.84 -4.72 3.37
CA GLU A 44 6.26 -5.75 4.33
C GLU A 44 5.13 -6.24 5.24
N ARG A 45 4.09 -5.44 5.46
CA ARG A 45 2.90 -5.85 6.22
C ARG A 45 1.92 -6.62 5.37
N LEU A 46 1.73 -6.17 4.15
CA LEU A 46 0.76 -6.75 3.23
C LEU A 46 1.29 -8.03 2.57
N GLN A 47 2.60 -8.14 2.37
CA GLN A 47 3.30 -9.32 1.88
C GLN A 47 4.62 -9.49 2.67
N PRO A 48 4.59 -10.16 3.84
CA PRO A 48 5.76 -10.32 4.71
C PRO A 48 6.90 -11.16 4.12
N THR A 49 6.59 -11.97 3.10
CA THR A 49 7.55 -12.78 2.37
C THR A 49 7.33 -12.57 0.88
N LEU A 50 8.38 -12.19 0.14
CA LEU A 50 8.32 -12.00 -1.31
C LEU A 50 7.76 -13.25 -2.00
N ASN A 51 6.98 -13.03 -3.07
CA ASN A 51 6.39 -14.10 -3.87
C ASN A 51 5.44 -15.04 -3.11
N GLN A 52 4.92 -14.62 -1.94
CA GLN A 52 3.88 -15.34 -1.20
C GLN A 52 2.55 -14.59 -1.25
N ALA A 53 1.47 -15.28 -0.93
CA ALA A 53 0.16 -14.68 -0.80
C ALA A 53 0.18 -13.48 0.17
N LEU A 54 -0.69 -12.51 -0.09
CA LEU A 54 -0.84 -11.36 0.80
C LEU A 54 -1.30 -11.84 2.19
N HIS A 55 -0.78 -11.20 3.24
CA HIS A 55 -1.10 -11.54 4.61
C HIS A 55 -2.59 -11.32 4.88
N ALA A 56 -3.31 -12.42 5.17
CA ALA A 56 -4.78 -12.44 5.18
C ALA A 56 -5.41 -11.40 6.11
N ASN A 57 -4.89 -11.25 7.33
CA ASN A 57 -5.42 -10.30 8.29
C ASN A 57 -5.19 -8.84 7.85
N GLU A 58 -4.04 -8.57 7.22
CA GLU A 58 -3.75 -7.21 6.75
C GLU A 58 -4.53 -6.87 5.48
N LEU A 59 -4.65 -7.83 4.57
CA LEU A 59 -5.52 -7.72 3.39
C LEU A 59 -6.98 -7.46 3.77
N SER A 60 -7.47 -8.13 4.83
CA SER A 60 -8.82 -7.92 5.36
C SER A 60 -9.03 -6.48 5.84
N ARG A 61 -8.07 -5.92 6.59
CA ARG A 61 -8.12 -4.52 7.07
C ARG A 61 -8.08 -3.53 5.90
N LEU A 62 -7.14 -3.73 4.97
CA LEU A 62 -7.02 -2.91 3.76
C LEU A 62 -8.32 -2.93 2.95
N THR A 63 -8.87 -4.12 2.69
CA THR A 63 -10.10 -4.31 1.93
C THR A 63 -11.29 -3.67 2.64
N GLY A 64 -11.41 -3.83 3.97
CA GLY A 64 -12.45 -3.21 4.77
C GLY A 64 -12.41 -1.69 4.68
N PHE A 65 -11.23 -1.08 4.81
CA PHE A 65 -11.05 0.36 4.66
C PHE A 65 -11.42 0.84 3.26
N VAL A 66 -10.85 0.22 2.22
CA VAL A 66 -11.12 0.59 0.82
C VAL A 66 -12.61 0.49 0.50
N ASN A 67 -13.27 -0.61 0.88
CA ASN A 67 -14.70 -0.80 0.62
C ASN A 67 -15.55 0.25 1.34
N ALA A 68 -15.26 0.56 2.61
CA ALA A 68 -16.00 1.58 3.35
C ALA A 68 -15.84 2.97 2.71
N VAL A 69 -14.61 3.35 2.33
CA VAL A 69 -14.31 4.66 1.75
C VAL A 69 -14.93 4.80 0.35
N THR A 70 -14.82 3.75 -0.47
CA THR A 70 -15.39 3.75 -1.83
C THR A 70 -16.91 3.65 -1.84
N ALA A 71 -17.53 2.95 -0.89
CA ALA A 71 -18.99 2.94 -0.68
C ALA A 71 -19.52 4.31 -0.23
N ALA A 72 -18.71 5.07 0.53
CA ALA A 72 -18.97 6.46 0.82
C ALA A 72 -18.74 7.40 -0.39
N GLY A 73 -18.39 6.88 -1.56
CA GLY A 73 -18.28 7.65 -2.81
C GLY A 73 -16.91 8.31 -3.05
N HIS A 74 -15.93 8.06 -2.20
CA HIS A 74 -14.55 8.51 -2.44
C HIS A 74 -13.80 7.58 -3.39
N THR A 75 -12.77 8.12 -4.03
CA THR A 75 -11.72 7.34 -4.67
C THR A 75 -10.59 7.08 -3.66
N VAL A 76 -9.99 5.89 -3.69
CA VAL A 76 -8.82 5.54 -2.88
C VAL A 76 -7.61 5.34 -3.78
N LEU A 77 -6.52 6.06 -3.52
CA LEU A 77 -5.22 5.81 -4.11
C LEU A 77 -4.40 4.95 -3.15
N LEU A 78 -4.14 3.71 -3.52
CA LEU A 78 -3.25 2.81 -2.79
C LEU A 78 -1.80 3.20 -3.06
N ASP A 79 -1.01 3.35 -2.00
CA ASP A 79 0.36 3.86 -2.07
C ASP A 79 1.29 2.99 -1.23
N PRO A 80 1.99 2.00 -1.82
CA PRO A 80 3.09 1.33 -1.14
C PRO A 80 4.15 2.37 -0.77
N HIS A 81 4.25 2.65 0.52
CA HIS A 81 5.00 3.78 1.05
C HIS A 81 6.46 3.38 1.33
N ASN A 82 7.11 2.83 0.31
CA ASN A 82 8.26 1.94 0.50
C ASN A 82 9.59 2.48 -0.05
N TYR A 83 9.62 3.65 -0.68
CA TYR A 83 10.85 4.30 -1.13
C TYR A 83 11.72 3.38 -2.00
N THR A 84 11.08 2.60 -2.88
CA THR A 84 11.70 1.56 -3.72
C THR A 84 12.45 0.46 -2.97
N ARG A 85 12.07 0.20 -1.71
CA ARG A 85 12.73 -0.77 -0.84
C ARG A 85 11.75 -1.73 -0.19
N TYR A 86 12.24 -2.95 0.06
CA TYR A 86 11.56 -3.99 0.81
C TYR A 86 12.50 -4.50 1.91
N TYR A 87 12.14 -4.32 3.19
CA TYR A 87 13.04 -4.52 4.33
C TYR A 87 14.41 -3.84 4.19
N GLY A 88 14.45 -2.69 3.51
CA GLY A 88 15.66 -1.90 3.27
C GLY A 88 16.40 -2.22 1.96
N ASP A 89 16.17 -3.39 1.38
CA ASP A 89 16.78 -3.79 0.10
C ASP A 89 16.07 -3.14 -1.08
N VAL A 90 16.86 -2.66 -2.05
CA VAL A 90 16.37 -1.91 -3.22
C VAL A 90 15.74 -2.83 -4.26
N ILE A 91 14.62 -2.43 -4.86
CA ILE A 91 13.98 -3.13 -5.99
C ILE A 91 14.95 -3.23 -7.18
N ALA A 92 14.89 -4.34 -7.92
CA ALA A 92 15.82 -4.71 -8.98
C ALA A 92 17.25 -5.04 -8.48
N SER A 93 17.43 -5.23 -7.17
CA SER A 93 18.60 -5.90 -6.63
C SER A 93 18.45 -7.43 -6.69
N SER A 94 19.52 -8.16 -6.36
CA SER A 94 19.46 -9.62 -6.18
C SER A 94 18.56 -10.05 -5.02
N ALA A 95 18.43 -9.22 -3.97
CA ALA A 95 17.59 -9.51 -2.81
C ALA A 95 16.10 -9.25 -3.09
N VAL A 96 15.80 -8.23 -3.92
CA VAL A 96 14.43 -7.83 -4.29
C VAL A 96 14.34 -7.72 -5.82
N PRO A 97 14.20 -8.86 -6.53
CA PRO A 97 14.09 -8.84 -7.98
C PRO A 97 12.79 -8.16 -8.43
N GLU A 98 12.80 -7.58 -9.63
CA GLU A 98 11.63 -6.91 -10.24
C GLU A 98 10.39 -7.81 -10.29
N SER A 99 10.60 -9.11 -10.48
CA SER A 99 9.53 -10.11 -10.47
C SER A 99 8.78 -10.17 -9.14
N ALA A 100 9.44 -9.93 -8.01
CA ALA A 100 8.81 -9.92 -6.70
C ALA A 100 7.90 -8.70 -6.52
N TYR A 101 8.33 -7.54 -7.00
CA TYR A 101 7.52 -6.32 -7.02
C TYR A 101 6.32 -6.44 -7.99
N SER A 102 6.55 -7.01 -9.17
CA SER A 102 5.49 -7.33 -10.14
C SER A 102 4.45 -8.29 -9.56
N TYR A 103 4.89 -9.32 -8.83
CA TYR A 103 4.01 -10.28 -8.19
C TYR A 103 3.16 -9.65 -7.07
N PHE A 104 3.77 -8.79 -6.25
CA PHE A 104 3.03 -7.99 -5.26
C PHE A 104 1.88 -7.21 -5.92
N TRP A 105 2.18 -6.47 -7.00
CA TRP A 105 1.17 -5.71 -7.73
C TRP A 105 0.13 -6.59 -8.41
N GLN A 106 0.50 -7.75 -8.94
CA GLN A 106 -0.46 -8.71 -9.49
C GLN A 106 -1.48 -9.16 -8.43
N CYS A 107 -1.02 -9.50 -7.22
CA CYS A 107 -1.90 -9.89 -6.13
C CYS A 107 -2.83 -8.73 -5.73
N LEU A 108 -2.28 -7.53 -5.56
CA LEU A 108 -3.03 -6.36 -5.12
C LEU A 108 -4.06 -5.89 -6.17
N ALA A 109 -3.65 -5.85 -7.44
CA ALA A 109 -4.55 -5.52 -8.55
C ALA A 109 -5.67 -6.56 -8.69
N THR A 110 -5.35 -7.86 -8.51
CA THR A 110 -6.36 -8.92 -8.54
C THR A 110 -7.42 -8.74 -7.45
N GLN A 111 -7.01 -8.33 -6.25
CA GLN A 111 -7.92 -8.04 -5.14
C GLN A 111 -8.90 -6.91 -5.49
N PHE A 112 -8.43 -5.84 -6.13
CA PHE A 112 -9.21 -4.62 -6.34
C PHE A 112 -9.73 -4.39 -7.76
N LYS A 113 -9.52 -5.33 -8.70
CA LYS A 113 -9.92 -5.21 -10.11
C LYS A 113 -11.40 -4.86 -10.35
N GLY A 114 -12.28 -5.21 -9.41
CA GLY A 114 -13.72 -4.92 -9.49
C GLY A 114 -14.12 -3.55 -8.94
N ASN A 115 -13.21 -2.80 -8.33
CA ASN A 115 -13.50 -1.52 -7.69
C ASN A 115 -12.97 -0.35 -8.54
N ALA A 116 -13.83 0.24 -9.36
CA ALA A 116 -13.49 1.36 -10.24
C ALA A 116 -13.10 2.66 -9.49
N ARG A 117 -13.21 2.69 -8.16
CA ARG A 117 -12.79 3.81 -7.30
C ARG A 117 -11.44 3.54 -6.63
N VAL A 118 -10.67 2.57 -7.11
CA VAL A 118 -9.30 2.31 -6.67
C VAL A 118 -8.30 2.77 -7.73
N ILE A 119 -7.33 3.58 -7.31
CA ILE A 119 -6.17 4.00 -8.08
C ILE A 119 -4.93 3.33 -7.49
N PHE A 120 -4.01 2.89 -8.35
CA PHE A 120 -2.74 2.30 -7.94
C PHE A 120 -1.61 3.33 -8.08
N GLY A 121 -1.13 3.87 -6.97
CA GLY A 121 0.12 4.63 -6.92
C GLY A 121 1.27 3.65 -6.74
N LEU A 122 2.12 3.51 -7.76
CA LEU A 122 3.09 2.41 -7.84
C LEU A 122 4.08 2.37 -6.65
N MET A 123 4.61 3.52 -6.26
CA MET A 123 5.58 3.59 -5.18
C MET A 123 5.69 5.02 -4.67
N ASN A 124 5.72 5.18 -3.35
CA ASN A 124 6.08 6.46 -2.76
C ASN A 124 7.58 6.72 -2.92
N GLU A 125 7.92 7.90 -3.44
CA GLU A 125 9.26 8.50 -3.41
C GLU A 125 10.43 7.56 -3.74
N PRO A 126 10.49 6.99 -4.97
CA PRO A 126 11.74 6.45 -5.50
C PRO A 126 12.89 7.44 -5.31
N ASN A 127 13.94 7.00 -4.62
CA ASN A 127 15.09 7.86 -4.33
C ASN A 127 16.37 7.05 -4.13
N SER A 128 17.50 7.72 -4.35
CA SER A 128 18.84 7.15 -4.16
C SER A 128 19.08 5.85 -4.95
N ILE A 129 18.48 5.77 -6.15
CA ILE A 129 18.63 4.69 -7.13
C ILE A 129 18.72 5.29 -8.54
N PRO A 130 19.43 4.67 -9.49
CA PRO A 130 19.41 5.08 -10.90
C PRO A 130 17.98 5.07 -11.47
N THR A 131 17.63 6.07 -12.27
CA THR A 131 16.30 6.18 -12.87
C THR A 131 16.01 5.02 -13.82
N GLU A 132 17.01 4.53 -14.53
CA GLU A 132 16.92 3.40 -15.45
C GLU A 132 16.60 2.09 -14.70
N GLN A 133 17.18 1.92 -13.51
CA GLN A 133 16.89 0.77 -12.64
C GLN A 133 15.45 0.85 -12.08
N TRP A 134 14.96 2.05 -11.79
CA TRP A 134 13.55 2.21 -11.42
C TRP A 134 12.61 1.90 -12.58
N LEU A 135 12.94 2.41 -13.78
CA LEU A 135 12.14 2.23 -14.97
C LEU A 135 11.99 0.76 -15.37
N SER A 136 13.04 -0.05 -15.22
CA SER A 136 12.97 -1.48 -15.56
C SER A 136 12.02 -2.28 -14.65
N GLY A 137 11.90 -1.87 -13.39
CA GLY A 137 11.00 -2.50 -12.42
C GLY A 137 9.58 -1.92 -12.36
N ALA A 138 9.28 -0.84 -13.08
CA ALA A 138 8.01 -0.09 -12.99
C ALA A 138 6.89 -0.63 -13.90
#